data_AF-A0A8F4FPR4-F1
#
_entry.id   AF-A0A8F4FPR4-F1
#
_cell.length_a   1.000
_cell.length_b   1.000
_cell.length_c   1.000
_cell.angle_alpha   90.00
_cell.angle_beta   90.00
_cell.angle_gamma   90.00
#
_symmetry.space_group_name_H-M   'P 1'
#
loop_
_entity.id
_entity.type
_entity.pdbx_description
1 polymer ?
#
loop_
_entity_poly.entity_id
_entity_poly.type
_entity_poly.pdbx_seq_one_letter_code
_entity_poly.pdbx_strand_id
1 'polypeptide(L)'
;MANPDALAAQALSDLHGGRVTRNVIESVGGAATALTRTGRFSTPSNSFDWSPHDVDDLVGDFFAQQGRVETLAQRAGYGPDAVRRFRGATQQALTNLIIDRYRQTPRGVLDRRVERRVKKRDDIVEVTPDHWSFELFQAQPHWGGDDKRLEEAVRRVPIDPPPPWPEDSPREPPATTGASVDAACDAVLATAACPVAQRSVRRIVVERVIQFDGAVVDEGVGQENIAEPDNAPAHSSATGAAEAFWDELTEDDRVLLPDIRTPVRQLAAAGVLGLKKSALASRQAKLERRVTEFALGSRDGATALRCLLEIQQSWSAGRSTGGSP
;
A
#
# COMPACT_ATOMS: atom_id res chain seq x y z
N MET A 1 4.70 25.10 9.41
CA MET A 1 4.71 23.67 9.79
C MET A 1 5.66 23.49 10.96
N ALA A 2 5.35 22.57 11.89
CA ALA A 2 6.23 22.27 13.02
C ALA A 2 7.53 21.61 12.53
N ASN A 3 8.67 21.93 13.17
CA ASN A 3 9.96 21.30 12.89
C ASN A 3 9.83 19.76 13.04
N PRO A 4 10.20 18.95 12.04
CA PRO A 4 10.04 17.49 12.08
C PRO A 4 10.77 16.83 13.26
N ASP A 5 11.89 17.41 13.70
CA ASP A 5 12.63 16.90 14.87
C ASP A 5 11.93 17.27 16.19
N ALA A 6 11.29 18.44 16.25
CA ALA A 6 10.48 18.83 17.41
C ALA A 6 9.21 17.96 17.51
N LEU A 7 8.56 17.66 16.38
CA LEU A 7 7.42 16.75 16.32
C LEU A 7 7.82 15.33 16.73
N ALA A 8 8.96 14.83 16.23
CA ALA A 8 9.49 13.51 16.60
C ALA A 8 9.89 13.43 18.08
N ALA A 9 10.43 14.51 18.65
CA ALA A 9 10.73 14.59 20.08
C ALA A 9 9.46 14.52 20.94
N GLN A 10 8.41 15.26 20.56
CA GLN A 10 7.14 15.25 21.26
C GLN A 10 6.43 13.89 21.14
N ALA A 11 6.45 13.29 19.94
CA ALA A 11 5.95 11.95 19.71
C ALA A 11 6.66 10.92 20.59
N LEU A 12 7.99 10.94 20.63
CA LEU A 12 8.78 10.02 21.45
C LEU A 12 8.48 10.18 22.95
N SER A 13 8.33 11.42 23.42
CA SER A 13 7.95 11.71 24.81
C SER A 13 6.56 11.15 25.15
N ASP A 14 5.60 11.31 24.25
CA ASP A 14 4.24 10.76 24.41
C ASP A 14 4.27 9.22 24.45
N LEU A 15 5.11 8.60 23.64
CA LEU A 15 5.29 7.14 23.63
C LEU A 15 5.97 6.59 24.88
N HIS A 16 6.98 7.26 25.43
CA HIS A 16 7.55 6.89 26.73
C HIS A 16 6.54 7.03 27.87
N GLY A 17 5.58 7.95 27.73
CA GLY A 17 4.41 8.07 28.61
C GLY A 17 3.31 7.03 28.36
N GLY A 18 3.51 6.10 27.42
CA GLY A 18 2.53 5.05 27.08
C GLY A 18 1.31 5.56 26.30
N ARG A 19 1.41 6.72 25.64
CA ARG A 19 0.28 7.35 24.94
C ARG A 19 0.53 7.43 23.44
N VAL A 20 -0.43 6.96 22.66
CA VAL A 20 -0.48 7.21 21.21
C VAL A 20 -1.28 8.49 20.97
N THR A 21 -0.57 9.61 20.80
CA THR A 21 -1.18 10.93 20.61
C THR A 21 -1.16 11.34 19.13
N ARG A 22 -1.82 12.47 18.82
CA ARG A 22 -1.77 13.10 17.50
C ARG A 22 -0.34 13.33 17.00
N ASN A 23 0.59 13.68 17.88
CA ASN A 23 2.00 13.91 17.51
C ASN A 23 2.67 12.63 16.99
N VAL A 24 2.33 11.48 17.57
CA VAL A 24 2.83 10.17 17.12
C VAL A 24 2.30 9.84 15.73
N ILE A 25 1.00 10.05 15.51
CA ILE A 25 0.36 9.80 14.21
C ILE A 25 0.95 10.72 13.14
N GLU A 26 1.08 12.02 13.43
CA GLU A 26 1.66 13.01 12.51
C GLU A 26 3.14 12.72 12.22
N SER A 27 3.92 12.27 13.22
CA SER A 27 5.33 11.92 13.03
C SER A 27 5.49 10.70 12.12
N VAL A 28 4.69 9.64 12.33
CA VAL A 28 4.68 8.44 11.49
C VAL A 28 4.15 8.76 10.08
N GLY A 29 3.07 9.53 9.97
CA GLY A 29 2.48 9.94 8.69
C GLY A 29 3.42 10.82 7.86
N GLY A 30 4.15 11.73 8.51
CA GLY A 30 5.21 12.52 7.85
C GLY A 30 6.34 11.63 7.33
N ALA A 31 6.76 10.62 8.10
CA ALA A 31 7.76 9.65 7.66
C ALA A 31 7.26 8.77 6.50
N ALA A 32 6.01 8.31 6.54
CA ALA A 32 5.39 7.53 5.46
C ALA A 32 5.28 8.35 4.17
N THR A 33 4.84 9.61 4.27
CA THR A 33 4.77 10.53 3.13
C THR A 33 6.17 10.79 2.54
N ALA A 34 7.17 11.01 3.38
CA ALA A 34 8.54 11.20 2.92
C ALA A 34 9.09 9.96 2.20
N LEU A 35 8.80 8.76 2.73
CA LEU A 35 9.26 7.50 2.18
C LEU A 35 8.64 7.21 0.80
N THR A 36 7.35 7.46 0.65
CA THR A 36 6.60 7.20 -0.59
C THR A 36 6.95 8.18 -1.71
N ARG A 37 7.26 9.44 -1.36
CA ARG A 37 7.77 10.46 -2.30
C ARG A 37 9.15 10.16 -2.87
N THR A 38 9.94 9.27 -2.27
CA THR A 38 11.24 8.88 -2.84
C THR A 38 11.09 8.13 -4.16
N GLY A 39 9.89 7.68 -4.52
CA GLY A 39 9.64 6.84 -5.68
C GLY A 39 10.20 5.43 -5.55
N ARG A 40 10.98 5.12 -4.51
CA ARG A 40 11.69 3.83 -4.36
C ARG A 40 10.80 2.61 -4.14
N PHE A 41 9.51 2.80 -3.90
CA PHE A 41 8.60 1.72 -3.57
C PHE A 41 7.39 1.72 -4.50
N SER A 42 7.04 0.55 -5.03
CA SER A 42 5.80 0.36 -5.80
C SER A 42 4.58 0.49 -4.89
N THR A 43 3.48 1.00 -5.44
CA THR A 43 2.21 1.09 -4.73
C THR A 43 1.61 -0.31 -4.54
N PRO A 44 0.89 -0.56 -3.43
CA PRO A 44 0.16 -1.80 -3.24
C PRO A 44 -1.09 -1.91 -4.14
N SER A 45 -1.60 -0.79 -4.63
CA SER A 45 -2.92 -0.64 -5.26
C SER A 45 -2.92 -0.77 -6.78
N ASN A 46 -1.83 -1.27 -7.39
CA ASN A 46 -1.63 -1.33 -8.85
C ASN A 46 -1.71 0.05 -9.55
N SER A 47 -1.67 1.15 -8.78
CA SER A 47 -1.68 2.53 -9.28
C SER A 47 -0.26 3.00 -9.63
N PHE A 48 -0.16 4.02 -10.49
CA PHE A 48 1.12 4.58 -10.93
C PHE A 48 1.88 5.31 -9.81
N ASP A 49 1.15 5.92 -8.87
CA ASP A 49 1.69 6.79 -7.83
C ASP A 49 1.04 6.49 -6.48
N TRP A 50 1.79 6.69 -5.39
CA TRP A 50 1.26 6.62 -4.04
C TRP A 50 0.18 7.68 -3.87
N SER A 51 -1.07 7.24 -3.76
CA SER A 51 -2.14 8.14 -3.39
C SER A 51 -2.03 8.50 -1.91
N PRO A 52 -2.57 9.65 -1.48
CA PRO A 52 -2.71 9.96 -0.05
C PRO A 52 -3.43 8.85 0.73
N HIS A 53 -4.40 8.16 0.11
CA HIS A 53 -5.08 7.02 0.70
C HIS A 53 -4.15 5.82 0.92
N ASP A 54 -3.24 5.53 -0.01
CA ASP A 54 -2.25 4.46 0.17
C ASP A 54 -1.30 4.76 1.33
N VAL A 55 -0.97 6.05 1.53
CA VAL A 55 -0.16 6.51 2.66
C VAL A 55 -0.94 6.40 3.97
N ASP A 56 -2.20 6.82 3.99
CA ASP A 56 -3.06 6.69 5.17
C ASP A 56 -3.29 5.22 5.55
N ASP A 57 -3.50 4.34 4.57
CA ASP A 57 -3.61 2.91 4.78
C ASP A 57 -2.30 2.30 5.32
N LEU A 58 -1.15 2.74 4.81
CA LEU A 58 0.16 2.33 5.33
C LEU A 58 0.35 2.77 6.79
N VAL A 59 -0.08 3.97 7.14
CA VAL A 59 -0.05 4.49 8.52
C VAL A 59 -1.06 3.72 9.39
N GLY A 60 -2.25 3.43 8.88
CA GLY A 60 -3.25 2.60 9.55
C GLY A 60 -2.71 1.22 9.89
N ASP A 61 -2.11 0.53 8.91
CA ASP A 61 -1.45 -0.77 9.10
C ASP A 61 -0.31 -0.71 10.12
N PHE A 62 0.45 0.39 10.11
CA PHE A 62 1.53 0.61 11.07
C PHE A 62 1.01 0.55 12.50
N PHE A 63 -0.13 1.20 12.78
CA PHE A 63 -0.75 1.20 14.10
C PHE A 63 -1.61 -0.05 14.38
N ALA A 64 -2.10 -0.73 13.35
CA ALA A 64 -2.87 -1.97 13.49
C ALA A 64 -2.02 -3.15 14.02
N GLN A 65 -0.70 -3.13 13.78
CA GLN A 65 0.20 -4.16 14.31
C GLN A 65 0.50 -3.93 15.80
N GLN A 66 -0.05 -4.81 16.64
CA GLN A 66 0.14 -4.77 18.10
C GLN A 66 1.62 -4.70 18.49
N GLY A 67 1.93 -3.84 19.46
CA GLY A 67 3.26 -3.73 20.07
C GLY A 67 4.34 -2.98 19.26
N ARG A 68 4.06 -2.56 18.01
CA ARG A 68 5.07 -1.81 17.20
C ARG A 68 5.47 -0.49 17.83
N VAL A 69 4.48 0.24 18.33
CA VAL A 69 4.66 1.57 18.89
C VAL A 69 5.47 1.53 20.19
N GLU A 70 5.22 0.53 21.03
CA GLU A 70 6.00 0.27 22.24
C GLU A 70 7.44 -0.15 21.90
N THR A 71 7.59 -1.00 20.87
CA THR A 71 8.90 -1.44 20.37
C THR A 71 9.72 -0.27 19.82
N LEU A 72 9.09 0.71 19.16
CA LEU A 72 9.76 1.92 18.68
C LEU A 72 10.33 2.75 19.84
N ALA A 73 9.53 2.98 20.88
CA ALA A 73 9.93 3.77 22.05
C ALA A 73 11.09 3.09 22.80
N GLN A 74 11.05 1.76 22.92
CA GLN A 74 12.12 0.95 23.50
C GLN A 74 13.41 1.00 22.66
N ARG A 75 13.30 0.88 21.33
CA ARG A 75 14.46 0.95 20.40
C ARG A 75 15.10 2.33 20.36
N ALA A 76 14.31 3.40 20.48
CA ALA A 76 14.82 4.75 20.55
C ALA A 76 15.65 4.99 21.83
N GLY A 77 15.20 4.41 22.94
CA GLY A 77 15.79 4.58 24.27
C GLY A 77 15.69 6.03 24.76
N TYR A 78 16.57 6.39 25.71
CA TYR A 78 16.69 7.75 26.23
C TYR A 78 18.02 8.39 25.78
N GLY A 79 18.13 9.72 25.93
CA GLY A 79 19.37 10.48 25.70
C GLY A 79 19.38 11.32 24.42
N PRO A 80 20.51 11.98 24.11
CA PRO A 80 20.59 13.03 23.07
C PRO A 80 20.29 12.52 21.65
N ASP A 81 20.53 11.24 21.38
CA ASP A 81 20.31 10.61 20.08
C ASP A 81 18.93 9.96 19.92
N ALA A 82 18.07 10.00 20.96
CA ALA A 82 16.85 9.22 20.99
C ALA A 82 15.89 9.57 19.84
N VAL A 83 15.78 10.86 19.48
CA VAL A 83 14.97 11.34 18.36
C VAL A 83 15.47 10.78 17.02
N ARG A 84 16.79 10.77 16.80
CA ARG A 84 17.39 10.20 15.57
C ARG A 84 17.12 8.70 15.47
N ARG A 85 17.31 7.95 16.56
CA ARG A 85 17.03 6.51 16.61
C ARG A 85 15.56 6.20 16.40
N PHE A 86 14.67 7.00 16.99
CA PHE A 86 13.23 6.92 16.78
C PHE A 86 12.88 7.08 15.29
N ARG A 87 13.36 8.15 14.65
CA ARG A 87 13.12 8.39 13.21
C ARG A 87 13.63 7.23 12.34
N GLY A 88 14.85 6.75 12.60
CA GLY A 88 15.43 5.61 11.88
C GLY A 88 14.63 4.32 12.07
N ALA A 89 14.20 4.04 13.30
CA ALA A 89 13.38 2.86 13.61
C ALA A 89 12.00 2.93 12.96
N THR A 90 11.35 4.11 12.97
CA THR A 90 10.08 4.36 12.29
C THR A 90 10.19 4.16 10.79
N GLN A 91 11.22 4.76 10.17
CA GLN A 91 11.48 4.59 8.74
C GLN A 91 11.69 3.12 8.38
N GLN A 92 12.55 2.40 9.12
CA GLN A 92 12.78 0.98 8.87
C GLN A 92 11.50 0.14 9.02
N ALA A 93 10.69 0.43 10.03
CA ALA A 93 9.44 -0.30 10.28
C ALA A 93 8.38 -0.04 9.19
N LEU A 94 8.33 1.18 8.63
CA LEU A 94 7.50 1.52 7.47
C LEU A 94 8.02 0.84 6.20
N THR A 95 9.32 0.88 5.93
CA THR A 95 9.94 0.16 4.80
C THR A 95 9.59 -1.32 4.84
N ASN A 96 9.71 -1.96 6.01
CA ASN A 96 9.35 -3.37 6.16
C ASN A 96 7.87 -3.63 5.88
N LEU A 97 6.95 -2.75 6.28
CA LEU A 97 5.52 -2.87 5.96
C LEU A 97 5.25 -2.78 4.47
N ILE A 98 5.89 -1.81 3.80
CA ILE A 98 5.74 -1.64 2.36
C ILE A 98 6.23 -2.91 1.64
N ILE A 99 7.38 -3.44 2.05
CA ILE A 99 7.92 -4.70 1.53
C ILE A 99 6.92 -5.83 1.78
N ASP A 100 6.36 -5.95 2.98
CA ASP A 100 5.42 -7.01 3.32
C ASP A 100 4.08 -6.88 2.58
N ARG A 101 3.57 -5.66 2.35
CA ARG A 101 2.41 -5.40 1.49
C ARG A 101 2.71 -5.81 0.05
N TYR A 102 3.84 -5.34 -0.50
CA TYR A 102 4.26 -5.70 -1.85
C TYR A 102 4.32 -7.22 -2.02
N ARG A 103 4.88 -7.94 -1.05
CA ARG A 103 4.99 -9.41 -1.02
C ARG A 103 3.65 -10.14 -1.01
N GLN A 104 2.57 -9.48 -0.61
CA GLN A 104 1.20 -10.01 -0.64
C GLN A 104 0.47 -9.68 -1.94
N THR A 105 0.97 -8.74 -2.74
CA THR A 105 0.39 -8.47 -4.07
C THR A 105 0.63 -9.62 -5.05
N PRO A 106 -0.21 -9.81 -6.07
CA PRO A 106 0.03 -10.78 -7.14
C PRO A 106 1.43 -10.62 -7.78
N ARG A 107 1.88 -9.36 -7.89
CA ARG A 107 3.22 -9.00 -8.37
C ARG A 107 4.32 -9.55 -7.47
N GLY A 108 4.28 -9.29 -6.16
CA GLY A 108 5.27 -9.78 -5.20
C GLY A 108 5.24 -11.30 -5.02
N VAL A 109 4.07 -11.93 -5.15
CA VAL A 109 3.93 -13.40 -5.16
C VAL A 109 4.65 -13.99 -6.38
N LEU A 110 4.48 -13.38 -7.55
CA LEU A 110 5.14 -13.81 -8.78
C LEU A 110 6.65 -13.54 -8.75
N ASP A 111 7.08 -12.36 -8.27
CA ASP A 111 8.47 -11.98 -8.09
C ASP A 111 9.24 -13.02 -7.23
N ARG A 112 8.67 -13.39 -6.08
CA ARG A 112 9.20 -14.48 -5.23
C ARG A 112 9.12 -15.85 -5.88
N ARG A 113 8.17 -16.07 -6.78
CA ARG A 113 8.07 -17.32 -7.54
C ARG A 113 9.21 -17.41 -8.55
N VAL A 114 9.53 -16.32 -9.26
CA VAL A 114 10.70 -16.24 -10.16
C VAL A 114 11.98 -16.56 -9.37
N GLU A 115 12.22 -15.87 -8.26
CA GLU A 115 13.40 -16.09 -7.42
C GLU A 115 13.53 -17.54 -6.95
N ARG A 116 12.45 -18.12 -6.42
CA ARG A 116 12.45 -19.52 -5.96
C ARG A 116 12.66 -20.53 -7.08
N ARG A 117 12.25 -20.22 -8.31
CA ARG A 117 12.47 -21.10 -9.46
C ARG A 117 13.90 -21.04 -9.93
N VAL A 118 14.46 -19.84 -10.07
CA VAL A 118 15.87 -19.66 -10.45
C VAL A 118 16.81 -20.32 -9.42
N LYS A 119 16.57 -20.13 -8.12
CA LYS A 119 17.38 -20.77 -7.06
C LYS A 119 17.31 -22.30 -7.02
N LYS A 120 16.33 -22.92 -7.67
CA LYS A 120 16.18 -24.39 -7.74
C LYS A 120 16.80 -25.00 -9.00
N ARG A 121 17.32 -24.16 -9.89
CA ARG A 121 17.89 -24.57 -11.16
C ARG A 121 19.39 -24.74 -11.02
N ASP A 122 19.90 -25.87 -11.48
CA ASP A 122 21.33 -26.19 -11.40
C ASP A 122 22.13 -25.52 -12.53
N ASP A 123 21.46 -25.07 -13.60
CA ASP A 123 22.09 -24.45 -14.76
C ASP A 123 22.28 -22.93 -14.64
N ILE A 124 21.66 -22.30 -13.64
CA ILE A 124 21.78 -20.88 -13.33
C ILE A 124 22.61 -20.70 -12.06
N VAL A 125 23.66 -19.90 -12.14
CA VAL A 125 24.57 -19.62 -11.04
C VAL A 125 24.44 -18.17 -10.57
N GLU A 126 24.66 -17.97 -9.27
CA GLU A 126 24.83 -16.65 -8.68
C GLU A 126 26.32 -16.27 -8.73
N VAL A 127 26.66 -15.31 -9.59
CA VAL A 127 28.06 -14.95 -9.90
C VAL A 127 28.64 -13.97 -8.89
N THR A 128 27.82 -12.99 -8.51
CA THR A 128 28.07 -12.02 -7.44
C THR A 128 26.79 -11.87 -6.63
N PRO A 129 26.83 -11.32 -5.40
CA PRO A 129 25.61 -10.99 -4.67
C PRO A 129 24.69 -10.21 -5.61
N ASP A 130 23.50 -10.72 -5.81
CA ASP A 130 22.46 -10.11 -6.64
C ASP A 130 22.66 -10.17 -8.16
N HIS A 131 23.48 -11.07 -8.72
CA HIS A 131 23.52 -11.34 -10.18
C HIS A 131 23.33 -12.82 -10.54
N TRP A 132 22.47 -13.09 -11.52
CA TRP A 132 22.25 -14.42 -12.12
C TRP A 132 22.86 -14.50 -13.51
N SER A 133 23.42 -15.66 -13.83
CA SER A 133 23.91 -16.00 -15.16
C SER A 133 23.75 -17.49 -15.41
N PHE A 134 23.73 -17.91 -16.67
CA PHE A 134 24.03 -19.32 -16.96
C PHE A 134 25.49 -19.60 -16.63
N GLU A 135 25.79 -20.83 -16.20
CA GLU A 135 27.16 -21.24 -15.86
C GLU A 135 28.16 -20.94 -17.00
N LEU A 136 27.73 -21.12 -18.26
CA LEU A 136 28.53 -20.82 -19.45
C LEU A 136 28.98 -19.35 -19.56
N PHE A 137 28.20 -18.43 -19.00
CA PHE A 137 28.41 -16.97 -19.13
C PHE A 137 28.88 -16.31 -17.83
N GLN A 138 29.17 -17.08 -16.78
CA GLN A 138 29.53 -16.52 -15.46
C GLN A 138 30.78 -15.64 -15.47
N ALA A 139 31.73 -15.91 -16.38
CA ALA A 139 32.99 -15.17 -16.51
C ALA A 139 32.86 -13.90 -17.38
N GLN A 140 31.69 -13.63 -17.93
CA GLN A 140 31.47 -12.45 -18.77
C GLN A 140 31.26 -11.19 -17.92
N PRO A 141 31.57 -10.00 -18.46
CA PRO A 141 31.24 -8.74 -17.79
C PRO A 141 29.75 -8.62 -17.49
N HIS A 142 29.39 -8.01 -16.37
CA HIS A 142 27.99 -7.82 -16.00
C HIS A 142 27.22 -7.05 -17.08
N TRP A 143 25.94 -7.37 -17.21
CA TRP A 143 25.04 -6.68 -18.12
C TRP A 143 24.96 -5.20 -17.76
N GLY A 144 25.45 -4.36 -18.67
CA GLY A 144 25.26 -2.90 -18.66
C GLY A 144 24.54 -2.39 -19.91
N GLY A 145 23.91 -3.31 -20.67
CA GLY A 145 23.21 -3.01 -21.92
C GLY A 145 21.79 -2.46 -21.72
N ASP A 146 21.11 -2.18 -22.83
CA ASP A 146 19.74 -1.65 -22.81
C ASP A 146 18.71 -2.72 -22.40
N ASP A 147 18.06 -2.51 -21.25
CA ASP A 147 17.01 -3.39 -20.71
C ASP A 147 15.85 -3.60 -21.70
N LYS A 148 15.59 -2.66 -22.61
CA LYS A 148 14.58 -2.83 -23.67
C LYS A 148 14.86 -4.02 -24.56
N ARG A 149 16.13 -4.38 -24.76
CA ARG A 149 16.52 -5.56 -25.54
C ARG A 149 16.13 -6.85 -24.83
N LEU A 150 16.25 -6.88 -23.51
CA LEU A 150 15.83 -8.01 -22.68
C LEU A 150 14.30 -8.11 -22.62
N GLU A 151 13.60 -6.97 -22.48
CA GLU A 151 12.14 -6.91 -22.54
C GLU A 151 11.59 -7.40 -23.88
N GLU A 152 12.22 -7.03 -24.99
CA GLU A 152 11.83 -7.47 -26.33
C GLU A 152 12.05 -8.97 -26.54
N ALA A 153 13.14 -9.54 -25.99
CA ALA A 153 13.38 -10.98 -26.04
C ALA A 153 12.30 -11.75 -25.27
N VAL A 154 11.95 -11.27 -24.08
CA VAL A 154 10.92 -11.88 -23.23
C VAL A 154 9.51 -11.72 -23.81
N ARG A 155 9.23 -10.61 -24.52
CA ARG A 155 7.97 -10.42 -25.25
C ARG A 155 7.68 -11.53 -26.26
N ARG A 156 8.72 -12.09 -26.87
CA ARG A 156 8.61 -13.16 -27.88
C ARG A 156 8.37 -14.54 -27.27
N VAL A 157 8.53 -14.70 -25.96
CA VAL A 157 8.27 -15.97 -25.28
C VAL A 157 6.75 -16.21 -25.26
N PRO A 158 6.28 -17.35 -25.80
CA PRO A 158 4.88 -17.77 -25.64
C PRO A 158 4.60 -17.98 -24.16
N ILE A 159 3.56 -17.33 -23.65
CA ILE A 159 3.11 -17.51 -22.28
C ILE A 159 1.80 -18.28 -22.34
N ASP A 160 1.81 -19.45 -21.71
CA ASP A 160 0.61 -20.26 -21.59
C ASP A 160 -0.41 -19.48 -20.77
N PRO A 161 -1.69 -19.46 -21.20
CA PRO A 161 -2.74 -18.96 -20.36
C PRO A 161 -2.75 -19.76 -19.05
N PRO A 162 -3.12 -19.13 -17.94
CA PRO A 162 -3.29 -19.89 -16.72
C PRO A 162 -4.27 -21.06 -16.94
N PRO A 163 -4.07 -22.19 -16.24
CA PRO A 163 -5.01 -23.30 -16.34
C PRO A 163 -6.43 -22.82 -15.98
N PRO A 164 -7.49 -23.38 -16.58
CA PRO A 164 -8.87 -23.02 -16.23
C PRO A 164 -9.16 -23.40 -14.77
N TRP A 165 -9.66 -22.44 -13.98
CA TRP A 165 -10.07 -22.65 -12.58
C TRP A 165 -11.58 -22.90 -12.46
N PRO A 166 -12.04 -23.66 -11.45
CA PRO A 166 -13.45 -23.72 -11.06
C PRO A 166 -13.94 -22.34 -10.57
N GLU A 167 -15.15 -21.94 -10.97
CA GLU A 167 -15.77 -20.65 -10.63
C GLU A 167 -15.90 -20.40 -9.11
N ASP A 168 -15.96 -21.46 -8.30
CA ASP A 168 -16.19 -21.38 -6.85
C ASP A 168 -14.92 -21.28 -5.99
N SER A 169 -13.73 -21.07 -6.58
CA SER A 169 -12.48 -21.03 -5.83
C SER A 169 -12.23 -19.65 -5.18
N PRO A 170 -12.10 -19.54 -3.85
CA PRO A 170 -12.03 -18.26 -3.16
C PRO A 170 -10.65 -17.57 -3.18
N ARG A 171 -9.74 -17.87 -4.13
CA ARG A 171 -8.37 -17.33 -4.10
C ARG A 171 -7.83 -17.05 -5.49
N GLU A 172 -7.55 -15.76 -5.70
CA GLU A 172 -6.62 -15.09 -6.62
C GLU A 172 -6.40 -15.67 -8.04
N PRO A 173 -6.36 -14.81 -9.08
CA PRO A 173 -6.15 -15.28 -10.44
C PRO A 173 -4.83 -16.04 -10.56
N PRO A 174 -4.81 -17.22 -11.20
CA PRO A 174 -3.57 -17.97 -11.44
C PRO A 174 -2.56 -17.13 -12.22
N ALA A 175 -1.41 -16.86 -11.60
CA ALA A 175 -0.20 -16.51 -12.33
C ALA A 175 0.22 -17.70 -13.19
N THR A 176 0.63 -17.45 -14.44
CA THR A 176 1.05 -18.39 -15.52
C THR A 176 1.75 -19.71 -15.11
N THR A 177 1.90 -20.65 -16.04
CA THR A 177 2.56 -21.95 -15.80
C THR A 177 4.01 -21.76 -15.36
N GLY A 178 4.55 -22.71 -14.57
CA GLY A 178 5.96 -22.68 -14.16
C GLY A 178 6.93 -22.70 -15.34
N ALA A 179 6.55 -23.40 -16.42
CA ALA A 179 7.30 -23.47 -17.67
C ALA A 179 7.37 -22.10 -18.37
N SER A 180 6.28 -21.32 -18.37
CA SER A 180 6.28 -19.97 -18.94
C SER A 180 7.21 -19.03 -18.18
N VAL A 181 7.29 -19.16 -16.84
CA VAL A 181 8.24 -18.39 -16.03
C VAL A 181 9.68 -18.78 -16.35
N ASP A 182 9.98 -20.08 -16.46
CA ASP A 182 11.33 -20.55 -16.78
C ASP A 182 11.76 -20.09 -18.17
N ALA A 183 10.88 -20.25 -19.17
CA ALA A 183 11.15 -19.82 -20.54
C ALA A 183 11.40 -18.30 -20.64
N ALA A 184 10.70 -17.51 -19.83
CA ALA A 184 10.94 -16.07 -19.74
C ALA A 184 12.31 -15.76 -19.10
N CYS A 185 12.67 -16.43 -18.00
CA CYS A 185 14.00 -16.31 -17.39
C CYS A 185 15.11 -16.70 -18.38
N ASP A 186 14.92 -17.80 -19.11
CA ASP A 186 15.86 -18.28 -20.12
C ASP A 186 16.06 -17.26 -21.22
N ALA A 187 14.96 -16.66 -21.71
CA ALA A 187 15.03 -15.62 -22.73
C ALA A 187 15.83 -14.40 -22.25
N VAL A 188 15.69 -13.97 -20.98
CA VAL A 188 16.50 -12.88 -20.42
C VAL A 188 17.98 -13.26 -20.39
N LEU A 189 18.30 -14.37 -19.72
CA LEU A 189 19.69 -14.75 -19.46
C LEU A 189 20.43 -15.17 -20.74
N ALA A 190 19.76 -15.85 -21.66
CA ALA A 190 20.34 -16.22 -22.95
C ALA A 190 20.56 -15.00 -23.86
N THR A 191 19.66 -14.02 -23.82
CA THR A 191 19.82 -12.79 -24.61
C THR A 191 20.92 -11.90 -24.06
N ALA A 192 21.04 -11.81 -22.73
CA ALA A 192 22.12 -11.08 -22.09
C ALA A 192 23.48 -11.73 -22.36
N ALA A 193 23.53 -13.07 -22.33
CA ALA A 193 24.75 -13.87 -22.47
C ALA A 193 25.87 -13.45 -21.50
N CYS A 194 25.48 -12.92 -20.34
CA CYS A 194 26.35 -12.48 -19.26
C CYS A 194 25.56 -12.33 -17.94
N PRO A 195 26.23 -12.09 -16.80
CA PRO A 195 25.54 -11.94 -15.52
C PRO A 195 24.60 -10.72 -15.50
N VAL A 196 23.34 -10.93 -15.18
CA VAL A 196 22.30 -9.90 -15.09
C VAL A 196 21.88 -9.74 -13.63
N ALA A 197 21.65 -8.49 -13.21
CA ALA A 197 21.12 -8.23 -11.88
C ALA A 197 19.82 -9.03 -11.66
N GLN A 198 19.72 -9.78 -10.55
CA GLN A 198 18.55 -10.62 -10.21
C GLN A 198 17.26 -9.81 -10.30
N ARG A 199 17.34 -8.57 -9.85
CA ARG A 199 16.28 -7.59 -9.91
C ARG A 199 15.76 -7.33 -11.33
N SER A 200 16.64 -7.09 -12.29
CA SER A 200 16.24 -6.80 -13.68
C SER A 200 15.57 -8.02 -14.29
N VAL A 201 16.09 -9.23 -14.05
CA VAL A 201 15.47 -10.48 -14.49
C VAL A 201 14.06 -10.61 -13.92
N ARG A 202 13.91 -10.45 -12.60
CA ARG A 202 12.61 -10.54 -11.93
C ARG A 202 11.61 -9.50 -12.45
N ARG A 203 12.02 -8.23 -12.57
CA ARG A 203 11.18 -7.13 -13.08
C ARG A 203 10.63 -7.47 -14.47
N ILE A 204 11.53 -7.78 -15.42
CA ILE A 204 11.17 -8.01 -16.82
C ILE A 204 10.24 -9.22 -16.96
N VAL A 205 10.52 -10.32 -16.24
CA VAL A 205 9.68 -11.52 -16.27
C VAL A 205 8.31 -11.24 -15.66
N VAL A 206 8.24 -10.54 -14.54
CA VAL A 206 6.98 -10.20 -13.86
C VAL A 206 6.10 -9.31 -14.74
N GLU A 207 6.66 -8.26 -15.36
CA GLU A 207 5.94 -7.37 -16.29
C GLU A 207 5.41 -8.09 -17.54
N ARG A 208 6.15 -9.08 -18.02
CA ARG A 208 5.71 -9.87 -19.17
C ARG A 208 4.51 -10.76 -18.84
N VAL A 209 4.55 -11.38 -17.67
CA VAL A 209 3.56 -12.37 -17.21
C VAL A 209 2.29 -11.69 -16.72
N ILE A 210 2.44 -10.54 -16.06
CA ILE A 210 1.33 -9.69 -15.66
C ILE A 210 1.51 -8.35 -16.36
N GLN A 211 0.72 -8.13 -17.43
CA GLN A 211 0.65 -6.82 -18.07
C GLN A 211 0.02 -5.85 -17.07
N PHE A 212 0.86 -5.06 -16.41
CA PHE A 212 0.45 -3.89 -15.65
C PHE A 212 0.76 -2.65 -16.48
N ASP A 213 -0.13 -1.67 -16.46
CA ASP A 213 0.09 -0.40 -17.15
C ASP A 213 1.12 0.51 -16.43
N GLY A 214 1.71 0.12 -15.30
CA GLY A 214 2.48 0.99 -14.40
C GLY A 214 4.02 0.93 -14.49
N ALA A 215 4.67 2.10 -14.40
CA ALA A 215 6.13 2.26 -14.36
C ALA A 215 6.77 1.72 -13.06
N VAL A 216 7.97 1.14 -13.18
CA VAL A 216 8.72 0.53 -12.06
C VAL A 216 9.79 1.45 -11.55
N VAL A 217 9.86 1.64 -10.23
CA VAL A 217 10.93 2.41 -9.58
C VAL A 217 11.54 1.64 -8.39
N ASP A 218 12.74 2.09 -8.02
CA ASP A 218 13.92 1.45 -7.44
C ASP A 218 13.81 0.92 -5.97
N GLU A 219 13.76 -0.40 -5.69
CA GLU A 219 14.16 -1.01 -4.41
C GLU A 219 15.65 -0.71 -4.10
N GLY A 220 15.94 0.51 -3.67
CA GLY A 220 17.27 0.95 -3.29
C GLY A 220 17.53 0.73 -1.80
N VAL A 221 18.43 -0.20 -1.48
CA VAL A 221 19.15 -0.24 -0.21
C VAL A 221 20.23 0.85 -0.25
N GLY A 222 20.09 1.90 0.56
CA GLY A 222 21.11 2.94 0.73
C GLY A 222 20.53 4.30 1.16
N GLN A 223 20.96 4.79 2.33
CA GLN A 223 20.64 6.11 2.89
C GLN A 223 21.18 7.24 1.99
N GLU A 224 20.37 8.29 1.74
CA GLU A 224 20.69 9.72 1.96
C GLU A 224 19.67 10.71 1.33
N ASN A 225 19.37 11.75 2.13
CA ASN A 225 18.85 13.11 1.90
C ASN A 225 17.46 13.38 1.26
N ILE A 226 16.61 14.05 2.06
CA ILE A 226 15.23 14.49 1.78
C ILE A 226 15.24 15.99 1.43
N ALA A 227 14.51 16.39 0.37
CA ALA A 227 14.19 17.79 0.06
C ALA A 227 12.69 18.08 0.28
N GLU A 228 12.37 19.27 0.80
CA GLU A 228 11.02 19.74 1.19
C GLU A 228 10.16 20.25 0.01
N PRO A 229 8.80 20.16 0.06
CA PRO A 229 7.91 20.77 -0.93
C PRO A 229 7.02 21.93 -0.41
N ASP A 230 6.60 22.76 -1.36
CA ASP A 230 5.85 24.03 -1.24
C ASP A 230 4.32 23.88 -1.50
N ASN A 231 3.47 24.82 -1.03
CA ASN A 231 2.00 24.72 -0.84
C ASN A 231 1.10 25.60 -1.78
N ALA A 232 -0.18 25.20 -2.04
CA ALA A 232 -1.37 26.10 -2.29
C ALA A 232 -2.77 25.36 -2.34
N PRO A 233 -3.96 26.03 -2.14
CA PRO A 233 -5.20 25.42 -1.57
C PRO A 233 -6.48 25.29 -2.48
N ALA A 234 -7.44 24.42 -2.11
CA ALA A 234 -8.61 23.96 -2.93
C ALA A 234 -10.03 23.89 -2.24
N HIS A 235 -10.33 24.69 -1.20
CA HIS A 235 -11.44 24.40 -0.27
C HIS A 235 -12.91 24.68 -0.69
N SER A 236 -13.24 25.37 -1.79
CA SER A 236 -14.65 25.78 -2.06
C SER A 236 -15.53 24.75 -2.80
N SER A 237 -14.96 23.69 -3.39
CA SER A 237 -15.76 22.70 -4.16
C SER A 237 -16.28 21.51 -3.34
N ALA A 238 -15.71 21.28 -2.15
CA ALA A 238 -15.95 20.06 -1.37
C ALA A 238 -17.28 20.10 -0.57
N THR A 239 -17.68 21.27 -0.06
CA THR A 239 -18.89 21.41 0.76
C THR A 239 -20.17 21.15 -0.04
N GLY A 240 -20.30 21.74 -1.24
CA GLY A 240 -21.48 21.53 -2.08
C GLY A 240 -21.61 20.09 -2.60
N ALA A 241 -20.50 19.39 -2.81
CA ALA A 241 -20.52 17.96 -3.15
C ALA A 241 -21.04 17.10 -1.99
N ALA A 242 -20.63 17.41 -0.76
CA ALA A 242 -21.08 16.70 0.44
C ALA A 242 -22.57 16.90 0.72
N GLU A 243 -23.10 18.11 0.54
CA GLU A 243 -24.52 18.40 0.68
C GLU A 243 -25.37 17.63 -0.33
N ALA A 244 -24.97 17.64 -1.61
CA ALA A 244 -25.69 16.89 -2.65
C ALA A 244 -25.71 15.38 -2.38
N PHE A 245 -24.57 14.81 -1.96
CA PHE A 245 -24.52 13.39 -1.61
C PHE A 245 -25.35 13.06 -0.37
N TRP A 246 -25.35 13.95 0.65
CA TRP A 246 -26.16 13.78 1.85
C TRP A 246 -27.66 13.73 1.55
N ASP A 247 -28.13 14.56 0.62
CA ASP A 247 -29.54 14.61 0.20
C ASP A 247 -29.99 13.32 -0.51
N GLU A 248 -29.06 12.61 -1.17
CA GLU A 248 -29.32 11.32 -1.82
C GLU A 248 -29.28 10.11 -0.87
N LEU A 249 -28.86 10.29 0.39
CA LEU A 249 -28.84 9.22 1.38
C LEU A 249 -30.22 8.98 1.98
N THR A 250 -30.61 7.71 2.09
CA THR A 250 -31.82 7.34 2.83
C THR A 250 -31.61 7.56 4.32
N GLU A 251 -32.70 7.70 5.08
CA GLU A 251 -32.61 7.93 6.53
C GLU A 251 -31.82 6.85 7.26
N ASP A 252 -32.04 5.59 6.93
CA ASP A 252 -31.28 4.46 7.46
C ASP A 252 -29.79 4.52 7.08
N ASP A 253 -29.48 4.99 5.86
CA ASP A 253 -28.09 5.13 5.41
C ASP A 253 -27.38 6.26 6.16
N ARG A 254 -28.09 7.35 6.48
CA ARG A 254 -27.59 8.46 7.32
C ARG A 254 -27.33 8.01 8.76
N VAL A 255 -28.15 7.08 9.29
CA VAL A 255 -27.92 6.44 10.60
C VAL A 255 -26.71 5.51 10.57
N LEU A 256 -26.51 4.77 9.47
CA LEU A 256 -25.43 3.79 9.34
C LEU A 256 -24.06 4.40 9.00
N LEU A 257 -24.05 5.60 8.40
CA LEU A 257 -22.84 6.30 7.93
C LEU A 257 -21.69 6.40 8.97
N PRO A 258 -21.91 6.82 10.23
CA PRO A 258 -20.83 6.92 11.22
C PRO A 258 -20.23 5.57 11.60
N ASP A 259 -21.02 4.50 11.49
CA ASP A 259 -20.67 3.14 11.89
C ASP A 259 -20.29 2.23 10.71
N ILE A 260 -20.04 2.81 9.55
CA ILE A 260 -19.86 2.07 8.29
C ILE A 260 -18.68 1.09 8.29
N ARG A 261 -17.69 1.27 9.17
CA ARG A 261 -16.55 0.35 9.34
C ARG A 261 -16.68 -0.57 10.55
N THR A 262 -17.71 -0.39 11.37
CA THR A 262 -17.97 -1.24 12.53
C THR A 262 -18.39 -2.63 12.04
N PRO A 263 -17.84 -3.73 12.58
CA PRO A 263 -18.20 -5.07 12.14
C PRO A 263 -19.71 -5.34 12.23
N VAL A 264 -20.32 -5.89 11.18
CA VAL A 264 -21.76 -6.24 11.09
C VAL A 264 -22.27 -6.97 12.34
N ARG A 265 -21.43 -7.84 12.93
CA ARG A 265 -21.78 -8.59 14.15
C ARG A 265 -22.06 -7.66 15.34
N GLN A 266 -21.28 -6.61 15.49
CA GLN A 266 -21.43 -5.62 16.55
C GLN A 266 -22.62 -4.71 16.28
N LEU A 267 -22.84 -4.29 15.03
CA LEU A 267 -23.99 -3.48 14.65
C LEU A 267 -25.32 -4.21 14.82
N ALA A 268 -25.37 -5.49 14.45
CA ALA A 268 -26.54 -6.33 14.68
C ALA A 268 -26.80 -6.56 16.17
N ALA A 269 -25.74 -6.70 16.99
CA ALA A 269 -25.86 -6.85 18.45
C ALA A 269 -26.31 -5.55 19.14
N ALA A 270 -25.88 -4.40 18.64
CA ALA A 270 -26.33 -3.08 19.08
C ALA A 270 -27.74 -2.71 18.57
N GLY A 271 -28.36 -3.57 17.75
CA GLY A 271 -29.71 -3.34 17.23
C GLY A 271 -29.79 -2.21 16.19
N VAL A 272 -28.66 -1.84 15.58
CA VAL A 272 -28.60 -0.75 14.58
C VAL A 272 -29.56 -1.08 13.43
N LEU A 273 -30.52 -0.19 13.19
CA LEU A 273 -31.62 -0.32 12.19
C LEU A 273 -32.58 -1.50 12.39
N GLY A 274 -32.45 -2.31 13.45
CA GLY A 274 -33.32 -3.48 13.71
C GLY A 274 -33.27 -4.56 12.62
N LEU A 275 -32.26 -4.56 11.75
CA LEU A 275 -32.14 -5.48 10.61
C LEU A 275 -31.45 -6.79 11.00
N LYS A 276 -31.81 -7.87 10.29
CA LYS A 276 -31.07 -9.14 10.38
C LYS A 276 -29.65 -8.97 9.81
N LYS A 277 -28.69 -9.70 10.39
CA LYS A 277 -27.25 -9.63 10.07
C LYS A 277 -26.91 -9.65 8.57
N SER A 278 -27.58 -10.47 7.77
CA SER A 278 -27.35 -10.55 6.32
C SER A 278 -27.82 -9.30 5.57
N ALA A 279 -29.00 -8.76 5.94
CA ALA A 279 -29.54 -7.54 5.36
C ALA A 279 -28.69 -6.32 5.76
N LEU A 280 -28.22 -6.28 7.01
CA LEU A 280 -27.33 -5.23 7.52
C LEU A 280 -25.97 -5.26 6.81
N ALA A 281 -25.37 -6.44 6.60
CA ALA A 281 -24.13 -6.60 5.83
C ALA A 281 -24.29 -6.10 4.38
N SER A 282 -25.39 -6.49 3.72
CA SER A 282 -25.65 -6.06 2.34
C SER A 282 -25.85 -4.55 2.23
N ARG A 283 -26.51 -3.93 3.23
CA ARG A 283 -26.72 -2.47 3.26
C ARG A 283 -25.44 -1.73 3.56
N GLN A 284 -24.65 -2.20 4.52
CA GLN A 284 -23.33 -1.65 4.86
C GLN A 284 -22.39 -1.68 3.66
N ALA A 285 -22.29 -2.81 2.95
CA ALA A 285 -21.46 -2.92 1.74
C ALA A 285 -21.92 -1.98 0.62
N LYS A 286 -23.24 -1.80 0.43
CA LYS A 286 -23.79 -0.88 -0.57
C LYS A 286 -23.52 0.58 -0.21
N LEU A 287 -23.67 0.95 1.06
CA LEU A 287 -23.36 2.29 1.55
C LEU A 287 -21.86 2.58 1.46
N GLU A 288 -21.01 1.61 1.83
CA GLU A 288 -19.56 1.73 1.77
C GLU A 288 -19.10 2.00 0.34
N ARG A 289 -19.63 1.23 -0.62
CA ARG A 289 -19.37 1.47 -2.04
C ARG A 289 -19.80 2.86 -2.51
N ARG A 290 -20.99 3.33 -2.13
CA ARG A 290 -21.48 4.68 -2.49
C ARG A 290 -20.61 5.79 -1.90
N VAL A 291 -20.19 5.64 -0.63
CA VAL A 291 -19.31 6.60 0.05
C VAL A 291 -17.93 6.63 -0.60
N THR A 292 -17.41 5.47 -1.01
CA THR A 292 -16.16 5.37 -1.78
C THR A 292 -16.29 6.02 -3.15
N GLU A 293 -17.36 5.74 -3.91
CA GLU A 293 -17.61 6.35 -5.21
C GLU A 293 -17.76 7.89 -5.10
N PHE A 294 -18.42 8.39 -4.06
CA PHE A 294 -18.52 9.83 -3.76
C PHE A 294 -17.16 10.47 -3.44
N ALA A 295 -16.35 9.81 -2.63
CA ALA A 295 -15.01 10.30 -2.27
C ALA A 295 -14.08 10.35 -3.49
N LEU A 296 -14.16 9.34 -4.37
CA LEU A 296 -13.36 9.27 -5.60
C LEU A 296 -13.85 10.23 -6.69
N GLY A 297 -15.16 10.51 -6.76
CA GLY A 297 -15.75 11.47 -7.69
C GLY A 297 -15.53 12.93 -7.30
N SER A 298 -15.10 13.19 -6.06
CA SER A 298 -14.85 14.53 -5.54
C SER A 298 -13.40 14.95 -5.76
N ARG A 299 -13.19 16.16 -6.29
CA ARG A 299 -11.83 16.72 -6.54
C ARG A 299 -10.97 16.82 -5.28
N ASP A 300 -11.61 16.91 -4.11
CA ASP A 300 -11.01 16.83 -2.78
C ASP A 300 -11.87 15.92 -1.89
N GLY A 301 -11.76 14.61 -2.12
CA GLY A 301 -12.56 13.58 -1.45
C GLY A 301 -12.41 13.56 0.07
N ALA A 302 -11.22 13.88 0.60
CA ALA A 302 -10.99 13.95 2.04
C ALA A 302 -11.75 15.12 2.69
N THR A 303 -11.71 16.30 2.07
CA THR A 303 -12.50 17.44 2.55
C THR A 303 -14.00 17.21 2.35
N ALA A 304 -14.42 16.57 1.24
CA ALA A 304 -15.83 16.26 0.97
C ALA A 304 -16.39 15.25 1.99
N LEU A 305 -15.61 14.21 2.36
CA LEU A 305 -15.98 13.27 3.42
C LEU A 305 -16.01 13.94 4.79
N ARG A 306 -15.10 14.87 5.07
CA ARG A 306 -15.13 15.64 6.32
C ARG A 306 -16.40 16.49 6.42
N CYS A 307 -16.74 17.21 5.36
CA CYS A 307 -18.00 17.96 5.29
C CYS A 307 -19.22 17.03 5.42
N LEU A 308 -19.19 15.84 4.83
CA LEU A 308 -20.27 14.86 4.95
C LEU A 308 -20.46 14.38 6.40
N LEU A 309 -19.37 14.14 7.13
CA LEU A 309 -19.42 13.76 8.55
C LEU A 309 -19.86 14.92 9.44
N GLU A 310 -19.48 16.17 9.12
CA GLU A 310 -19.95 17.37 9.83
C GLU A 310 -21.47 17.55 9.66
N ILE A 311 -21.99 17.35 8.44
CA ILE A 311 -23.42 17.36 8.15
C ILE A 311 -24.12 16.25 8.97
N GLN A 312 -23.56 15.04 8.99
CA GLN A 312 -24.11 13.91 9.76
C GLN A 312 -24.18 14.20 11.26
N GLN A 313 -23.12 14.77 11.83
CA GLN A 313 -23.08 15.12 13.26
C GLN A 313 -24.12 16.19 13.60
N SER A 314 -24.25 17.23 12.77
CA SER A 314 -25.27 18.28 12.96
C SER A 314 -26.69 17.72 12.91
N TRP A 315 -26.96 16.78 12.01
CA TRP A 315 -28.24 16.11 11.88
C TRP A 315 -28.56 15.19 13.06
N SER A 316 -27.57 14.45 13.58
CA SER A 316 -27.75 13.62 14.77
C SER A 316 -28.03 14.46 16.03
N ALA A 317 -27.38 15.63 16.16
CA ALA A 317 -27.61 16.56 17.27
C ALA A 317 -29.02 17.17 17.23
N GLY A 318 -29.54 17.44 16.03
CA GLY A 318 -30.93 17.88 15.82
C GLY A 318 -31.98 16.83 16.20
N ARG A 319 -31.66 15.53 16.13
CA ARG A 319 -32.54 14.45 16.60
C ARG A 319 -32.57 14.32 18.12
N SER A 320 -31.42 14.49 18.78
CA SER A 320 -31.33 14.42 20.24
C SER A 320 -32.04 15.57 20.97
N THR A 321 -32.32 16.68 20.28
CA THR A 321 -33.01 17.86 20.82
C THR A 321 -34.51 17.87 20.54
N GLY A 322 -35.03 16.95 19.71
CA GLY A 322 -36.46 16.85 19.35
C GLY A 322 -37.26 15.79 20.11
N GLY A 323 -36.73 15.22 21.21
CA GLY A 323 -37.36 14.14 21.95
C GLY A 323 -37.98 14.55 23.28
N SER A 324 -39.22 15.08 23.24
CA SER A 324 -40.35 15.01 24.20
C SER A 324 -41.07 16.36 24.29
N PRO A 325 -42.41 16.35 24.27
CA PRO A 325 -43.19 15.93 25.44
C PRO A 325 -43.63 14.46 25.42
#